data_AF-A0A6M7WCF5-F1
#
_entry.id   AF-A0A6M7WCF5-F1
#
_cell.length_a   1.000
_cell.length_b   1.000
_cell.length_c   1.000
_cell.angle_alpha   90.00
_cell.angle_beta   90.00
_cell.angle_gamma   90.00
#
_symmetry.space_group_name_H-M   'P 1'
#
loop_
_entity.id
_entity.type
_entity.pdbx_description
1 polymer ?
#
loop_
_entity_poly.entity_id
_entity_poly.type
_entity_poly.pdbx_seq_one_letter_code
_entity_poly.pdbx_strand_id
1 'polypeptide(L)' 'MQYPGEWNKRLPRTQPEDERQARLEKTARLKRLRSYASWLAPDPHAQLHDEIDCSVLIEESRSVGLA' A
#
# COMPACT_ATOMS: atom_id res chain seq x y z
N MET A 1 5.44 22.84 35.43
CA MET A 1 6.17 22.80 34.14
C MET A 1 6.24 21.35 33.69
N GLN A 2 5.57 21.01 32.59
CA GLN A 2 5.50 19.65 32.06
C GLN A 2 6.53 19.53 30.93
N TYR A 3 7.50 18.63 31.06
CA TYR A 3 8.58 18.46 30.07
C TYR A 3 8.03 17.82 28.79
N PRO A 4 8.35 18.35 27.59
CA PRO A 4 7.76 17.91 26.32
C PRO A 4 8.35 16.59 25.77
N GLY A 5 8.88 15.73 26.64
CA GLY A 5 9.61 14.51 26.27
C GLY A 5 8.89 13.19 26.56
N GLU A 6 7.77 13.19 27.28
CA GLU A 6 7.18 11.91 27.76
C GLU A 6 6.22 11.21 26.79
N TRP A 7 5.76 11.88 25.73
CA TRP A 7 4.70 11.38 24.85
C TRP A 7 5.12 10.25 23.89
N ASN A 8 6.42 9.95 23.80
CA ASN A 8 6.95 8.92 22.90
C ASN A 8 7.50 7.69 23.64
N LYS A 9 7.01 7.40 24.84
CA LYS A 9 7.18 6.07 25.44
C LYS A 9 6.14 5.12 24.84
N ARG A 10 6.23 4.86 23.53
CA ARG A 10 5.57 3.66 22.98
C ARG A 10 6.22 2.49 23.69
N LEU A 11 5.54 1.95 24.71
CA LEU A 11 5.87 0.64 25.23
C LEU A 11 6.09 -0.27 24.01
N PRO A 12 7.14 -1.11 23.99
CA PRO A 12 7.19 -2.18 23.01
C PRO A 12 5.95 -3.02 23.28
N ARG A 13 4.87 -2.77 22.52
CA ARG A 13 3.73 -3.68 22.48
C ARG A 13 4.35 -4.98 22.03
N THR A 14 4.37 -5.97 22.92
CA THR A 14 4.58 -7.36 22.58
C THR A 14 3.45 -7.75 21.66
N GLN A 15 3.63 -7.41 20.38
CA GLN A 15 2.67 -7.76 19.36
C GLN A 15 2.73 -9.28 19.21
N PRO A 16 1.59 -9.97 19.13
CA PRO A 16 1.59 -11.37 18.77
C PRO A 16 2.39 -11.55 17.47
N GLU A 17 3.13 -12.65 17.35
CA GLU A 17 4.03 -12.89 16.20
C GLU A 17 3.31 -12.73 14.86
N ASP A 18 2.03 -13.07 14.80
CA ASP A 18 1.17 -12.88 13.62
C ASP A 18 1.02 -11.40 13.23
N GLU A 19 0.83 -10.50 14.19
CA GLU A 19 0.71 -9.06 13.91
C GLU A 19 2.07 -8.48 13.45
N ARG A 20 3.16 -8.96 14.04
CA ARG A 20 4.51 -8.60 13.62
C ARG A 20 4.77 -9.04 12.18
N GLN A 21 4.40 -10.27 11.84
CA GLN A 21 4.57 -10.83 10.50
C GLN A 21 3.73 -10.06 9.47
N ALA A 22 2.45 -9.80 9.77
CA ALA A 22 1.57 -9.02 8.89
C ALA A 22 2.12 -7.61 8.62
N ARG A 23 2.75 -6.98 9.62
CA ARG A 23 3.41 -5.67 9.45
C ARG A 23 4.65 -5.74 8.56
N LEU A 24 5.46 -6.80 8.70
CA LEU A 24 6.64 -7.01 7.86
C LEU A 24 6.23 -7.19 6.39
N GLU A 25 5.22 -8.03 6.13
CA GLU A 25 4.69 -8.26 4.79
C GLU A 25 4.12 -6.99 4.16
N LYS A 26 3.30 -6.24 4.91
CA LYS A 26 2.79 -4.94 4.47
C LYS A 26 3.92 -3.97 4.15
N THR A 27 4.94 -3.92 4.99
CA THR A 27 6.11 -3.04 4.78
C THR A 27 6.93 -3.46 3.56
N ALA A 28 7.11 -4.76 3.34
CA ALA A 28 7.79 -5.29 2.16
C ALA A 28 7.03 -4.95 0.88
N ARG A 29 5.71 -5.15 0.85
CA ARG A 29 4.85 -4.77 -0.28
C ARG A 29 4.92 -3.27 -0.55
N LEU A 30 4.89 -2.45 0.50
CA LEU A 30 4.98 -1.00 0.37
C LEU A 30 6.34 -0.55 -0.16
N LYS A 31 7.45 -1.19 0.25
CA LYS A 31 8.77 -0.95 -0.30
C LYS A 31 8.81 -1.24 -1.81
N ARG A 32 8.29 -2.40 -2.23
CA ARG A 32 8.20 -2.75 -3.66
C ARG A 32 7.40 -1.73 -4.46
N LEU A 33 6.24 -1.31 -3.94
CA LEU A 33 5.40 -0.29 -4.58
C LEU A 33 6.14 1.05 -4.72
N ARG A 34 6.85 1.49 -3.68
CA ARG A 34 7.65 2.73 -3.72
C ARG A 34 8.82 2.64 -4.70
N SER A 35 9.48 1.49 -4.80
CA SER A 35 10.52 1.28 -5.81
C SER A 35 9.96 1.42 -7.23
N TYR A 36 8.78 0.86 -7.52
CA TYR A 36 8.13 1.05 -8.81
C TYR A 36 7.76 2.52 -9.06
N ALA A 37 7.14 3.18 -8.08
CA ALA A 37 6.75 4.58 -8.19
C ALA A 37 7.95 5.52 -8.36
N SER A 38 9.13 5.16 -7.84
CA SER A 38 10.35 5.97 -8.02
C SER A 38 10.82 6.06 -9.47
N TRP A 39 10.35 5.17 -10.35
CA TRP A 39 10.63 5.20 -11.79
C TRP A 39 9.56 5.92 -12.58
N LEU A 40 8.46 6.33 -11.93
CA LEU A 40 7.39 7.09 -12.56
C LEU A 40 7.74 8.59 -12.48
N ALA A 41 7.69 9.27 -13.61
CA ALA A 41 7.75 10.72 -13.67
C ALA A 41 6.31 11.28 -13.60
N PRO A 42 6.08 12.38 -12.86
CA PRO A 42 4.81 13.10 -12.95
C PRO A 42 4.60 13.58 -14.39
N ASP A 43 3.50 13.18 -15.00
CA ASP A 43 3.11 13.64 -16.34
C ASP A 43 2.02 14.72 -16.20
N PRO A 44 2.32 16.00 -16.51
CA PRO A 44 1.35 17.08 -16.43
C PRO A 44 0.24 16.98 -17.50
N HIS A 45 0.41 16.13 -18.51
CA HIS A 45 -0.56 15.87 -19.57
C HIS A 45 -1.26 14.52 -19.40
N ALA A 46 -1.02 13.80 -18.30
CA ALA A 46 -1.72 12.57 -18.02
C ALA A 46 -3.23 12.84 -17.99
N GLN A 47 -3.97 12.10 -18.82
CA GLN A 47 -5.43 12.13 -18.79
C GLN A 47 -5.88 11.47 -17.49
N LEU A 48 -6.35 12.29 -16.56
CA LEU A 48 -7.04 11.83 -15.37
C LEU A 48 -8.47 11.50 -15.78
N HIS A 49 -8.85 10.24 -15.67
CA HIS A 49 -10.23 9.80 -15.88
C HIS A 49 -10.94 9.84 -14.53
N ASP A 50 -12.04 10.59 -14.47
CA ASP A 50 -12.87 10.70 -13.25
C ASP A 50 -13.57 9.38 -12.91
N GLU A 51 -13.79 8.54 -13.92
CA GLU A 51 -14.43 7.22 -13.80
C GLU A 51 -13.53 6.16 -14.45
N ILE A 52 -13.20 5.13 -13.66
CA ILE A 52 -12.49 3.95 -14.16
C ILE A 52 -13.55 2.91 -14.48
N ASP A 53 -13.68 2.54 -15.76
CA ASP A 53 -14.57 1.45 -16.15
C ASP A 53 -13.98 0.09 -15.73
N CYS A 54 -14.44 -0.40 -14.58
CA CYS A 54 -14.02 -1.67 -14.02
C CYS A 54 -14.68 -2.88 -14.70
N SER A 55 -15.68 -2.70 -15.58
CA SER A 55 -16.35 -3.81 -16.25
C SER A 55 -15.36 -4.63 -17.10
N VAL A 56 -14.42 -3.95 -17.76
CA VAL A 56 -13.37 -4.52 -18.59
C VAL A 56 -12.46 -5.49 -17.80
N LEU A 57 -12.07 -5.12 -16.57
CA LEU A 57 -11.21 -5.95 -15.71
C LEU A 57 -11.91 -7.22 -15.21
N ILE A 58 -13.23 -7.12 -15.02
CA ILE A 58 -14.07 -8.23 -14.54
C ILE A 58 -14.36 -9.21 -15.67
N GLU A 59 -14.54 -8.74 -16.90
CA GLU A 59 -14.73 -9.60 -18.08
C GLU A 59 -13.47 -10.38 -18.44
N GLU A 60 -12.29 -9.76 -18.39
CA GLU A 60 -11.00 -10.42 -18.67
C GLU A 60 -10.69 -11.53 -17.65
N SER A 61 -11.05 -11.34 -16.39
CA SER A 61 -10.90 -12.37 -15.36
C SER A 61 -11.80 -13.60 -15.60
N ARG A 62 -12.93 -13.42 -16.28
CA ARG A 62 -13.88 -14.50 -16.62
C ARG A 62 -13.49 -15.25 -17.89
N SER A 63 -12.87 -14.58 -18.85
CA SER A 63 -12.37 -15.23 -20.06
C SER A 63 -11.11 -16.06 -19.82
N VAL A 64 -10.26 -15.67 -18.85
CA VAL A 64 -9.08 -16.46 -18.43
C VAL A 64 -9.44 -17.70 -17.60
N GLY A 65 -10.65 -17.74 -17.01
CA GLY A 65 -11.14 -18.90 -16.23
C GLY A 65 -11.86 -19.98 -17.05
N LEU A 66 -11.98 -19.82 -18.37
CA LEU A 66 -12.66 -20.76 -19.28
C LEU A 66 -11.71 -21.41 -20.30
N ALA A 67 -10.40 -21.24 -20.15
CA ALA A 67 -9.36 -21.89 -20.96
C ALA A 67 -8.68 -23.03 -20.19
#